data_AF-A0A817GLU7-F1
#
_entry.id   AF-A0A817GLU7-F1
#
_cell.length_a   1.000
_cell.length_b   1.000
_cell.length_c   1.000
_cell.angle_alpha   90.00
_cell.angle_beta   90.00
_cell.angle_gamma   90.00
#
_symmetry.space_group_name_H-M   'P 1'
#
loop_
_entity.id
_entity.type
_entity.pdbx_description
1 polymer ?
#
loop_
_entity_poly.entity_id
_entity_poly.type
_entity_poly.pdbx_seq_one_letter_code
_entity_poly.pdbx_strand_id
1 'polypeptide(L)'
;MLTEHCISSFRAMSYNIRLDLVQDGQNQWNLRKDRLTSLIRYHKPDIFGVQEALPHQVVNLKMALPAFDWYGVGRDDGKNRGEFSAVFYRSDRFEILDNGSFWLSETPDIAGIANVKSVVSKLIQLILAPMKSALCKLALTKRAIIILASVNITFEHLLFV
;
A
#
# COMPACT_ATOMS: atom_id res chain seq x y z
N MET A 1 20.48 -24.00 -22.12
CA MET A 1 19.08 -23.76 -21.70
C MET A 1 19.14 -22.93 -20.42
N LEU A 2 19.03 -21.59 -20.53
CA LEU A 2 19.07 -20.70 -19.37
C LEU A 2 17.66 -20.65 -18.78
N THR A 3 17.47 -21.28 -17.63
CA THR A 3 16.24 -21.13 -16.84
C THR A 3 16.20 -19.71 -16.29
N GLU A 4 15.53 -18.79 -16.99
CA GLU A 4 15.21 -17.48 -16.46
C GLU A 4 14.35 -17.65 -15.20
N HIS A 5 14.94 -17.44 -14.03
CA HIS A 5 14.21 -17.43 -12.77
C HIS A 5 13.41 -16.13 -12.70
N CYS A 6 12.17 -16.16 -13.16
CA CYS A 6 11.17 -15.17 -12.77
C CYS A 6 11.11 -15.12 -11.24
N ILE A 7 11.00 -13.91 -10.66
CA ILE A 7 10.96 -13.70 -9.21
C ILE A 7 9.91 -14.65 -8.61
N SER A 8 10.36 -15.66 -7.87
CA SER A 8 9.47 -16.73 -7.37
C SER A 8 8.91 -16.43 -5.97
N SER A 9 9.52 -15.50 -5.23
CA SER A 9 9.08 -15.13 -3.88
C SER A 9 9.30 -13.64 -3.60
N PHE A 10 8.35 -13.03 -2.89
CA PHE A 10 8.48 -11.69 -2.34
C PHE A 10 7.95 -11.66 -0.91
N ARG A 11 8.34 -10.63 -0.16
CA ARG A 11 7.91 -10.41 1.22
C ARG A 11 6.86 -9.32 1.27
N ALA A 12 5.70 -9.61 1.84
CA ALA A 12 4.65 -8.64 2.08
C ALA A 12 4.59 -8.25 3.58
N MET A 13 4.15 -7.03 3.87
CA MET A 13 3.86 -6.56 5.22
C MET A 13 2.57 -5.73 5.24
N SER A 14 1.75 -5.89 6.27
CA SER A 14 0.68 -4.95 6.61
C SER A 14 1.02 -4.24 7.89
N TYR A 15 0.84 -2.92 7.94
CA TYR A 15 1.11 -2.16 9.15
C TYR A 15 0.15 -1.00 9.32
N ASN A 16 -0.80 -1.12 10.26
CA ASN A 16 -1.56 0.05 10.68
C ASN A 16 -0.61 0.97 11.45
N ILE A 17 -0.37 2.16 10.90
CA ILE A 17 0.65 3.05 11.44
C ILE A 17 0.08 4.05 12.42
N ARG A 18 -1.23 4.05 12.69
CA ARG A 18 -1.95 5.04 13.52
C ARG A 18 -1.83 6.46 12.96
N LEU A 19 -2.94 7.17 12.83
CA LEU A 19 -2.91 8.57 12.40
C LEU A 19 -2.17 9.48 13.40
N ASP A 20 -1.66 10.61 12.92
CA ASP A 20 -1.01 11.61 13.78
C ASP A 20 -2.04 12.45 14.54
N LEU A 21 -2.16 12.24 15.85
CA LEU A 21 -3.09 12.96 16.71
C LEU A 21 -2.35 13.54 17.92
N VAL A 22 -2.59 14.82 18.20
CA VAL A 22 -2.01 15.52 19.36
C VAL A 22 -2.32 14.78 20.67
N GLN A 23 -3.52 14.21 20.80
CA GLN A 23 -3.94 13.47 21.99
C GLN A 23 -3.15 12.18 22.26
N ASP A 24 -2.38 11.68 21.28
CA ASP A 24 -1.56 10.47 21.48
C ASP A 24 -0.31 10.75 22.35
N GLY A 25 -0.04 12.01 22.73
CA GLY A 25 1.01 12.39 23.69
C GLY A 25 2.39 11.85 23.31
N GLN A 26 2.97 11.00 24.17
CA GLN A 26 4.27 10.36 23.91
C GLN A 26 4.26 9.38 22.72
N ASN A 27 3.07 8.99 22.25
CA ASN A 27 2.87 8.13 21.09
C ASN A 27 2.52 8.93 19.81
N GLN A 28 2.73 10.24 19.80
CA GLN A 28 2.58 11.06 18.60
C GLN A 28 3.52 10.63 17.48
N TRP A 29 3.12 10.83 16.22
CA TRP A 29 3.84 10.39 15.02
C TRP A 29 5.31 10.80 15.01
N ASN A 30 5.59 12.07 15.33
CA ASN A 30 6.94 12.62 15.30
C ASN A 30 7.92 11.89 16.21
N LEU A 31 7.45 11.25 17.28
CA LEU A 31 8.28 10.50 18.23
C LEU A 31 8.46 9.02 17.85
N ARG A 32 7.71 8.53 16.86
CA ARG A 32 7.67 7.09 16.53
C ARG A 32 7.94 6.75 15.07
N LYS A 33 7.91 7.72 14.15
CA LYS A 33 8.20 7.51 12.72
C LYS A 33 9.54 6.81 12.45
N ASP A 34 10.57 7.12 13.23
CA ASP A 34 11.90 6.53 13.05
C ASP A 34 11.94 5.06 13.49
N ARG A 35 11.29 4.74 14.61
CA ARG A 35 11.15 3.35 15.09
C ARG A 35 10.32 2.53 14.10
N LEU A 36 9.23 3.10 13.61
CA LEU A 36 8.34 2.48 12.63
C LEU A 36 9.09 2.17 11.32
N THR A 37 9.81 3.14 10.76
CA THR A 37 10.60 2.92 9.53
C THR A 37 11.77 1.96 9.75
N SER A 38 12.33 1.90 10.96
CA SER A 38 13.35 0.90 11.32
C SER A 38 12.81 -0.52 11.30
N LEU A 39 11.57 -0.75 11.75
CA LEU A 39 10.92 -2.06 11.65
C LEU A 39 10.71 -2.48 10.18
N ILE A 40 10.27 -1.56 9.32
CA ILE A 40 10.14 -1.81 7.89
C ILE A 40 11.50 -2.21 7.30
N ARG A 41 12.56 -1.45 7.59
CA ARG A 41 13.93 -1.79 7.15
C ARG A 41 14.42 -3.13 7.68
N TYR A 42 14.11 -3.46 8.93
CA TYR A 42 14.54 -4.71 9.57
C TYR A 42 13.90 -5.93 8.91
N HIS A 43 12.59 -5.91 8.69
CA HIS A 43 11.86 -7.02 8.09
C HIS A 43 12.04 -7.12 6.56
N LYS A 44 12.54 -6.06 5.92
CA LYS A 44 12.83 -5.98 4.48
C LYS A 44 11.66 -6.48 3.62
N PRO A 45 10.45 -5.91 3.76
CA PRO A 45 9.38 -6.24 2.84
C PRO A 45 9.72 -5.74 1.44
N ASP A 46 9.24 -6.44 0.44
CA ASP A 46 9.29 -6.02 -0.95
C ASP A 46 8.11 -5.11 -1.29
N ILE A 47 6.99 -5.37 -0.64
CA ILE A 47 5.75 -4.62 -0.75
C ILE A 47 5.14 -4.51 0.65
N PHE A 48 4.60 -3.35 1.02
CA PHE A 48 3.90 -3.19 2.29
C PHE A 48 2.71 -2.24 2.19
N GLY A 49 1.63 -2.55 2.91
CA GLY A 49 0.48 -1.67 3.07
C GLY A 49 0.53 -0.93 4.40
N VAL A 50 0.13 0.34 4.41
CA VAL A 50 -0.08 1.14 5.62
C VAL A 50 -1.53 1.59 5.74
N GLN A 51 -2.08 1.55 6.95
CA GLN A 51 -3.42 2.05 7.27
C GLN A 51 -3.35 3.24 8.25
N GLU A 52 -4.40 4.05 8.29
CA GLU A 52 -4.52 5.28 9.09
C GLU A 52 -3.45 6.34 8.78
N ALA A 53 -2.78 6.27 7.64
CA ALA A 53 -1.72 7.23 7.31
C ALA A 53 -2.32 8.56 6.84
N LEU A 54 -2.00 9.67 7.50
CA LEU A 54 -2.31 11.02 6.98
C LEU A 54 -1.32 11.42 5.85
N PRO A 55 -1.68 12.40 4.99
CA PRO A 55 -0.82 12.84 3.89
C PRO A 55 0.64 13.08 4.27
N HIS A 56 0.90 13.78 5.38
CA HIS A 56 2.26 14.07 5.83
C HIS A 56 3.01 12.82 6.33
N GLN A 57 2.29 11.85 6.89
CA GLN A 57 2.88 10.58 7.32
C GLN A 57 3.31 9.74 6.11
N VAL A 58 2.53 9.73 5.02
CA VAL A 58 2.90 9.10 3.75
C VAL A 58 4.16 9.76 3.17
N VAL A 59 4.22 11.10 3.14
CA VAL A 59 5.42 11.84 2.70
C VAL A 59 6.64 11.48 3.56
N ASN A 60 6.49 11.44 4.88
CA ASN A 60 7.55 11.05 5.80
C ASN A 60 8.06 9.62 5.53
N LEU A 61 7.17 8.66 5.25
CA LEU A 61 7.55 7.30 4.86
C LEU A 61 8.35 7.28 3.56
N LYS A 62 7.88 7.98 2.52
CA LYS A 62 8.59 8.07 1.22
C LYS A 62 9.99 8.67 1.38
N MET A 63 10.13 9.74 2.15
CA MET A 63 11.43 10.34 2.44
C MET A 63 12.37 9.39 3.19
N ALA A 64 11.84 8.65 4.17
CA ALA A 64 12.62 7.72 4.97
C ALA A 64 13.01 6.43 4.22
N LEU A 65 12.22 6.03 3.21
CA LEU A 65 12.35 4.78 2.46
C LEU A 65 12.47 5.04 0.94
N PRO A 66 13.54 5.69 0.47
CA PRO A 66 13.64 6.21 -0.91
C PRO A 66 13.62 5.14 -2.00
N ALA A 67 13.94 3.88 -1.67
CA ALA A 67 13.90 2.75 -2.60
C ALA A 67 12.48 2.19 -2.82
N PHE A 68 11.48 2.70 -2.10
CA PHE A 68 10.09 2.37 -2.30
C PHE A 68 9.39 3.48 -3.06
N ASP A 69 8.51 3.10 -3.97
CA ASP A 69 7.45 3.99 -4.45
C ASP A 69 6.11 3.55 -3.88
N TRP A 70 5.06 4.34 -4.09
CA TRP A 70 3.77 4.06 -3.47
C TRP A 70 2.59 4.48 -4.32
N TYR A 71 1.45 3.86 -4.03
CA TYR A 71 0.16 4.26 -4.56
C TYR A 71 -0.87 4.37 -3.44
N GLY A 72 -1.71 5.40 -3.53
CA GLY A 72 -2.85 5.60 -2.67
C GLY A 72 -3.42 7.00 -2.78
N VAL A 73 -4.69 7.14 -2.45
CA VAL A 73 -5.35 8.45 -2.34
C VAL A 73 -6.11 8.55 -1.03
N GLY A 74 -6.29 9.77 -0.53
CA GLY A 74 -7.02 10.06 0.69
C GLY A 74 -8.48 9.63 0.60
N ARG A 75 -9.02 9.07 1.68
CA ARG A 75 -10.39 8.52 1.69
C ARG A 75 -11.48 9.58 1.60
N ASP A 76 -11.22 10.83 1.95
CA ASP A 76 -12.28 11.84 2.05
C ASP A 76 -12.62 12.45 0.69
N ASP A 77 -11.65 12.55 -0.22
CA ASP A 77 -11.78 13.26 -1.49
C ASP A 77 -11.25 12.47 -2.70
N GLY A 78 -10.73 11.26 -2.49
CA GLY A 78 -10.08 10.49 -3.53
C GLY A 78 -8.79 11.13 -4.06
N LYS A 79 -8.19 12.04 -3.28
CA LYS A 79 -6.97 12.77 -3.63
C LYS A 79 -6.04 12.81 -2.42
N ASN A 80 -6.06 13.90 -1.64
CA ASN A 80 -5.08 14.16 -0.59
C ASN A 80 -5.71 14.58 0.75
N ARG A 81 -6.97 14.19 1.00
CA ARG A 81 -7.65 14.44 2.27
C ARG A 81 -8.09 13.16 2.97
N GLY A 82 -8.00 13.19 4.28
CA GLY A 82 -8.29 12.05 5.14
C GLY A 82 -7.17 11.02 5.18
N GLU A 83 -7.48 9.89 5.79
CA GLU A 83 -6.55 8.77 5.92
C GLU A 83 -6.32 8.05 4.59
N PHE A 84 -5.12 7.52 4.44
CA PHE A 84 -4.68 6.68 3.33
C PHE A 84 -4.62 5.22 3.79
N SER A 85 -4.96 4.32 2.87
CA SER A 85 -4.62 2.90 2.91
C SER A 85 -3.50 2.62 1.89
N ALA A 86 -2.38 3.32 1.98
CA ALA A 86 -1.36 3.34 0.92
C ALA A 86 -0.58 2.02 0.80
N VAL A 87 -0.20 1.66 -0.43
CA VAL A 87 0.65 0.51 -0.73
C VAL A 87 2.00 0.99 -1.24
N PHE A 88 3.06 0.60 -0.56
CA PHE A 88 4.45 0.87 -0.92
C PHE A 88 5.10 -0.37 -1.53
N TYR A 89 5.89 -0.21 -2.58
CA TYR A 89 6.57 -1.30 -3.28
C TYR A 89 8.00 -0.89 -3.67
N ARG A 90 8.91 -1.86 -3.70
CA ARG A 90 10.29 -1.67 -4.16
C ARG A 90 10.33 -1.31 -5.65
N SER A 91 10.70 -0.07 -5.98
CA SER A 91 10.68 0.44 -7.36
C SER A 91 11.79 -0.14 -8.25
N ASP A 92 12.80 -0.77 -7.65
CA ASP A 92 13.82 -1.55 -8.35
C ASP A 92 13.38 -3.00 -8.65
N ARG A 93 12.25 -3.44 -8.07
CA ARG A 93 11.72 -4.80 -8.21
C ARG A 93 10.38 -4.87 -8.92
N PHE A 94 9.56 -3.82 -8.85
CA PHE A 94 8.21 -3.82 -9.38
C PHE A 94 7.90 -2.55 -10.16
N GLU A 95 7.11 -2.72 -11.22
CA GLU A 95 6.43 -1.64 -11.93
C GLU A 95 4.92 -1.77 -11.74
N ILE A 96 4.20 -0.65 -11.69
CA ILE A 96 2.74 -0.64 -11.70
C ILE A 96 2.26 -0.90 -13.12
N LEU A 97 1.44 -1.94 -13.30
CA LEU A 97 0.71 -2.17 -14.55
C LEU A 97 -0.67 -1.50 -14.55
N ASP A 98 -1.34 -1.54 -13.39
CA ASP A 98 -2.67 -0.96 -13.20
C ASP A 98 -2.86 -0.59 -11.73
N ASN A 99 -3.72 0.39 -11.46
CA ASN A 99 -4.01 0.87 -10.11
C ASN A 99 -5.42 1.45 -10.02
N GLY A 100 -6.03 1.29 -8.85
CA GLY A 100 -7.36 1.77 -8.58
C GLY A 100 -7.64 1.93 -7.09
N SER A 101 -8.67 2.71 -6.80
CA SER A 101 -9.16 2.96 -5.46
C SER A 101 -10.68 2.92 -5.49
N PHE A 102 -11.30 2.16 -4.60
CA PHE A 102 -12.75 2.15 -4.46
C PHE A 102 -13.18 2.22 -3.00
N TRP A 103 -14.32 2.84 -2.76
CA TRP A 103 -14.91 3.03 -1.45
C TRP A 103 -15.83 1.87 -1.11
N LEU A 104 -15.79 1.39 0.13
CA LEU A 104 -16.71 0.36 0.61
C LEU A 104 -18.06 0.99 0.91
N SER A 105 -18.80 1.31 -0.15
CA SER A 105 -20.13 1.92 -0.10
C SER A 105 -21.00 1.42 -1.26
N GLU A 106 -22.27 1.82 -1.28
CA GLU A 106 -23.18 1.56 -2.41
C GLU A 106 -22.74 2.28 -3.70
N THR A 107 -21.85 3.27 -3.58
CA THR A 107 -21.28 4.03 -4.70
C THR A 107 -19.75 3.94 -4.67
N PRO A 108 -19.15 2.80 -5.10
CA PRO A 108 -17.73 2.52 -4.89
C PRO A 108 -16.79 3.50 -5.60
N ASP A 109 -17.26 4.18 -6.64
CA ASP A 109 -16.48 5.12 -7.44
C ASP A 109 -16.55 6.56 -6.90
N ILE A 110 -17.34 6.82 -5.86
CA ILE A 110 -17.57 8.17 -5.33
C ILE A 110 -16.95 8.32 -3.95
N ALA A 111 -15.92 9.16 -3.85
CA ALA A 111 -15.22 9.46 -2.61
C ALA A 111 -16.09 10.23 -1.62
N GLY A 112 -15.88 9.96 -0.32
CA GLY A 112 -16.41 10.78 0.77
C GLY A 112 -17.92 10.65 1.05
N ILE A 113 -18.66 9.83 0.29
CA ILE A 113 -20.10 9.58 0.55
C ILE A 113 -20.24 8.41 1.53
N ALA A 114 -20.50 8.72 2.79
CA ALA A 114 -20.88 7.75 3.82
C ALA A 114 -22.40 7.75 3.97
N ASN A 115 -23.13 6.95 3.18
CA ASN A 115 -24.60 6.99 3.24
C ASN A 115 -25.22 6.22 4.41
N VAL A 116 -24.50 5.36 5.14
CA VAL A 116 -25.03 4.73 6.35
C VAL A 116 -23.87 4.38 7.28
N LYS A 117 -23.97 4.75 8.58
CA LYS A 117 -23.26 4.31 9.81
C LYS A 117 -22.11 3.27 9.73
N SER A 118 -21.26 3.32 8.71
CA SER A 118 -20.21 2.35 8.48
C SER A 118 -18.92 3.12 8.24
N VAL A 119 -17.89 2.65 8.94
CA VAL A 119 -16.49 3.02 8.81
C VAL A 119 -16.19 3.26 7.34
N VAL A 120 -15.68 4.45 6.99
CA VAL A 120 -15.24 4.74 5.61
C VAL A 120 -13.99 3.89 5.35
N SER A 121 -14.24 2.64 5.00
CA SER A 121 -13.23 1.68 4.59
C SER A 121 -13.04 1.84 3.09
N LYS A 122 -11.78 1.83 2.67
CA LYS A 122 -11.36 1.95 1.28
C LYS A 122 -10.55 0.71 0.93
N LEU A 123 -10.62 0.28 -0.31
CA LEU A 123 -9.72 -0.72 -0.86
C LEU A 123 -8.84 -0.08 -1.94
N ILE A 124 -7.55 -0.40 -1.88
CA ILE A 124 -6.62 -0.16 -2.97
C ILE A 124 -6.54 -1.44 -3.79
N GLN A 125 -6.50 -1.28 -5.10
CA GLN A 125 -6.07 -2.31 -6.02
C GLN A 125 -4.79 -1.81 -6.68
N LEU A 126 -3.72 -2.59 -6.57
CA LEU A 126 -2.47 -2.33 -7.27
C LEU A 126 -2.10 -3.62 -7.99
N ILE A 127 -1.82 -3.53 -9.29
CA ILE A 127 -1.31 -4.63 -10.10
C ILE A 127 0.16 -4.35 -10.34
N LEU A 128 1.02 -5.17 -9.75
CA LEU A 128 2.48 -5.05 -9.88
C LEU A 128 3.06 -6.17 -10.75
N ALA A 129 3.99 -5.80 -11.64
CA ALA A 129 4.80 -6.74 -12.40
C ALA A 129 6.25 -6.76 -11.90
N PRO A 130 6.86 -7.94 -11.70
CA PRO A 130 8.28 -8.05 -11.38
C PRO A 130 9.16 -7.55 -12.53
N MET A 131 10.12 -6.70 -12.22
CA MET A 131 11.11 -6.19 -13.17
C MET A 131 12.25 -7.19 -13.38
N LYS A 132 12.06 -8.19 -14.26
CA LYS A 132 13.14 -8.91 -14.97
C LYS A 132 12.74 -9.14 -16.42
N SER A 133 13.75 -9.22 -17.32
CA SER A 133 13.77 -9.43 -18.79
C SER A 133 12.44 -9.31 -19.56
N ALA A 134 12.46 -8.72 -20.76
CA ALA A 134 11.27 -8.59 -21.61
C ALA A 134 10.50 -9.93 -21.83
N LEU A 135 11.18 -11.07 -21.75
CA LEU A 135 10.61 -12.42 -21.81
C LEU A 135 9.78 -12.79 -20.56
N CYS A 136 10.19 -12.37 -19.36
CA CYS A 136 9.48 -12.64 -18.12
C CYS A 136 8.22 -11.74 -17.97
N LYS A 137 8.20 -10.53 -18.57
CA LYS A 137 7.00 -9.67 -18.65
C LYS A 137 5.81 -10.32 -19.38
N LEU A 138 6.07 -11.12 -20.41
CA LEU A 138 5.03 -11.82 -21.20
C LEU A 138 4.49 -13.08 -20.49
N ALA A 139 5.29 -13.70 -19.62
CA ALA A 139 4.89 -14.88 -18.84
C ALA A 139 4.19 -14.51 -17.51
N LEU A 140 4.55 -13.37 -16.92
CA LEU A 140 4.01 -12.88 -15.62
C LEU A 140 2.78 -11.97 -15.74
N THR A 141 2.40 -11.54 -16.94
CA THR A 141 1.12 -10.85 -17.17
C THR A 141 -0.10 -11.69 -16.81
N LYS A 142 0.08 -13.00 -16.57
CA LYS A 142 -0.92 -13.94 -16.02
C LYS A 142 -0.77 -14.21 -14.51
N ARG A 143 -0.02 -13.36 -13.77
CA ARG A 143 0.17 -13.44 -12.31
C ARG A 143 0.26 -12.04 -11.74
N ALA A 144 -0.82 -11.28 -11.89
CA ALA A 144 -0.98 -9.99 -11.23
C ALA A 144 -0.97 -10.18 -9.70
N ILE A 145 -0.15 -9.41 -8.97
CA ILE A 145 -0.25 -9.35 -7.51
C ILE A 145 -1.30 -8.30 -7.19
N ILE A 146 -2.51 -8.72 -6.80
CA ILE A 146 -3.53 -7.79 -6.28
C ILE A 146 -3.29 -7.59 -4.78
N ILE A 147 -3.06 -6.36 -4.37
CA ILE A 147 -2.90 -5.99 -2.97
C ILE A 147 -4.12 -5.20 -2.52
N LEU A 148 -4.91 -5.81 -1.65
CA LEU A 148 -6.03 -5.17 -0.97
C LEU A 148 -5.56 -4.67 0.40
N ALA A 149 -5.53 -3.35 0.57
CA ALA A 149 -5.28 -2.70 1.85
C ALA A 149 -6.57 -1.97 2.31
N SER A 150 -7.08 -2.31 3.50
CA SER A 150 -8.20 -1.59 4.13
C SER A 150 -7.94 -1.31 5.59
N VAL A 151 -8.51 -0.21 6.09
CA VAL A 151 -8.66 0.07 7.52
C VAL A 151 -9.55 -1.05 8.09
N ASN A 152 -8.96 -1.96 8.88
CA ASN A 152 -9.58 -3.14 9.52
C ASN A 152 -9.67 -4.44 8.70
N ILE A 153 -9.04 -4.55 7.53
CA ILE A 153 -8.90 -5.84 6.81
C ILE A 153 -7.40 -6.15 6.68
N THR A 154 -6.95 -7.19 7.39
CA THR A 154 -5.65 -7.84 7.17
C THR A 154 -5.56 -8.33 5.72
N PHE A 155 -4.36 -8.51 5.14
CA PHE A 155 -4.21 -9.05 3.79
C PHE A 155 -4.87 -10.43 3.70
N GLU A 156 -6.15 -10.53 3.36
CA GLU A 156 -6.85 -11.82 3.33
C GLU A 156 -6.70 -12.49 1.97
N HIS A 157 -6.53 -11.74 0.87
CA HIS A 157 -6.40 -12.31 -0.46
C HIS A 157 -5.29 -11.64 -1.28
N LEU A 158 -4.11 -12.26 -1.26
CA LEU A 158 -3.14 -12.19 -2.35
C LEU A 158 -3.63 -13.13 -3.45
N LEU A 159 -4.54 -12.65 -4.30
CA LEU A 159 -4.97 -13.40 -5.48
C LEU A 159 -3.90 -13.27 -6.56
N PHE A 160 -3.19 -14.38 -6.81
CA PHE A 160 -2.50 -14.58 -8.08
C PHE A 160 -3.60 -14.94 -9.10
N VAL A 161 -3.99 -14.00 -9.96
CA VAL A 161 -4.84 -14.29 -11.12
C VAL A 161 -3.95 -14.51 -12.33
#